data_AF-A0A813XQN0-F1
#
_entry.id   AF-A0A813XQN0-F1
#
_cell.length_a   1.000
_cell.length_b   1.000
_cell.length_c   1.000
_cell.angle_alpha   90.00
_cell.angle_beta   90.00
_cell.angle_gamma   90.00
#
_symmetry.space_group_name_H-M   'P 1'
#
loop_
_entity.id
_entity.type
_entity.pdbx_description
1 polymer ?
#
loop_
_entity_poly.entity_id
_entity_poly.type
_entity_poly.pdbx_seq_one_letter_code
_entity_poly.pdbx_strand_id
1 'polypeptide(L)'
;MTSALLTKLALFAAILNIAYSVGIYEQCAGDGYGTFPCDAGLTCFRRNIWYSSCQTSCPKGVGWECETYVPPVVFAAGWDQCGGEGWYGPRACPAGYACYARSIYYSQCRPVNDCPAGWGCAALFVPSTPTPVVSVVPVTGTPVVPVVSVTATPVVPVVTVTTGPVVLPAYAQCNHVAGAVCAAGTACFRSNVLYSECRPACPPTWACQTDVAQLNEQCGGEGFVGLTRCAEGLRCYVATVWYSKCAVSCPAGWQC
;
A
#
# COMPACT_ATOMS: atom_id res chain seq x y z
N MET A 1 -1.40 -49.37 17.58
CA MET A 1 -1.66 -48.52 18.78
C MET A 1 -1.82 -47.05 18.36
N THR A 2 -2.75 -46.72 17.46
CA THR A 2 -2.84 -45.33 16.91
C THR A 2 -4.28 -44.81 16.75
N SER A 3 -5.31 -45.66 16.73
CA SER A 3 -6.70 -45.20 16.55
C SER A 3 -7.36 -44.69 17.85
N ALA A 4 -7.02 -45.28 19.01
CA ALA A 4 -7.60 -44.90 20.31
C ALA A 4 -6.99 -43.63 20.93
N LEU A 5 -5.87 -43.13 20.40
CA LEU A 5 -5.22 -41.91 20.89
C LEU A 5 -5.82 -40.67 20.22
N LEU A 6 -6.14 -40.74 18.93
CA LEU A 6 -6.80 -39.67 18.18
C LEU A 6 -8.25 -39.42 18.65
N THR A 7 -9.00 -40.47 19.00
CA THR A 7 -10.36 -40.30 19.56
C THR A 7 -10.34 -39.78 21.00
N LYS A 8 -9.30 -40.09 21.80
CA LYS A 8 -9.14 -39.53 23.15
C LYS A 8 -8.72 -38.06 23.15
N LEU A 9 -7.93 -37.62 22.17
CA LEU A 9 -7.59 -36.20 22.02
C LEU A 9 -8.79 -35.34 21.58
N ALA A 10 -9.68 -35.87 20.74
CA ALA A 10 -10.92 -35.18 20.36
C ALA A 10 -11.92 -35.07 21.53
N LEU A 11 -11.92 -36.04 22.46
CA LEU A 11 -12.80 -36.02 23.63
C LEU A 11 -12.29 -35.12 24.78
N PHE A 12 -10.98 -34.89 24.88
CA PHE A 12 -10.40 -33.96 25.87
C PHE A 12 -10.57 -32.48 25.49
N ALA A 13 -10.78 -32.15 24.21
CA ALA A 13 -11.05 -30.79 23.76
C ALA A 13 -12.50 -30.32 24.03
N ALA A 14 -13.41 -31.24 24.37
CA ALA A 14 -14.80 -30.92 24.68
C ALA A 14 -15.07 -30.64 26.18
N ILE A 15 -14.11 -30.95 27.08
CA ILE A 15 -14.31 -30.86 28.54
C ILE A 15 -13.64 -29.61 29.15
N LEU A 16 -12.61 -29.06 28.52
CA LEU A 16 -12.13 -27.72 28.84
C LEU A 16 -12.66 -26.78 27.76
N ASN A 17 -13.54 -25.84 28.12
CA ASN A 17 -13.94 -24.68 27.32
C ASN A 17 -12.72 -23.78 27.03
N ILE A 18 -11.69 -24.30 26.36
CA ILE A 18 -10.59 -23.52 25.83
C ILE A 18 -11.11 -23.00 24.50
N ALA A 19 -11.75 -21.83 24.55
CA ALA A 19 -11.97 -21.05 23.34
C ALA A 19 -10.59 -20.79 22.72
N TYR A 20 -10.23 -21.57 21.71
CA TYR A 20 -8.97 -21.43 21.01
C TYR A 20 -9.07 -20.14 20.19
N SER A 21 -8.40 -19.09 20.66
CA SER A 21 -8.27 -17.83 19.95
C SER A 21 -6.99 -17.81 19.11
N VAL A 22 -7.07 -17.10 17.99
CA VAL A 22 -6.03 -17.04 16.97
C VAL A 22 -5.26 -15.73 17.13
N GLY A 23 -3.93 -15.81 17.03
CA GLY A 23 -3.03 -14.69 17.29
C GLY A 23 -2.99 -13.64 16.18
N ILE A 24 -2.24 -12.57 16.41
CA ILE A 24 -2.06 -11.49 15.43
C ILE A 24 -1.43 -12.02 14.13
N TYR A 25 -2.03 -11.63 13.01
CA TYR A 25 -1.73 -12.07 11.63
C TYR A 25 -2.08 -13.52 11.29
N GLU A 26 -2.54 -14.30 12.25
CA GLU A 26 -2.94 -15.68 12.01
C GLU A 26 -4.33 -15.77 11.34
N GLN A 27 -4.58 -16.89 10.65
CA GLN A 27 -5.81 -17.09 9.91
C GLN A 27 -6.99 -17.35 10.85
N CYS A 28 -8.06 -16.56 10.71
CA CYS A 28 -9.26 -16.67 11.54
C CYS A 28 -10.49 -17.15 10.78
N ALA A 29 -10.49 -17.03 9.45
CA ALA A 29 -11.58 -17.57 8.63
C ALA A 29 -11.14 -17.91 7.20
N GLY A 30 -11.97 -18.69 6.52
CA GLY A 30 -11.83 -19.05 5.11
C GLY A 30 -12.73 -20.24 4.75
N ASP A 31 -13.21 -20.29 3.50
CA ASP A 31 -13.94 -21.46 3.02
C ASP A 31 -13.04 -22.71 3.06
N GLY A 32 -13.55 -23.78 3.66
CA GLY A 32 -12.78 -24.97 4.01
C GLY A 32 -11.83 -24.87 5.22
N TYR A 33 -11.61 -23.68 5.80
CA TYR A 33 -10.76 -23.50 7.00
C TYR A 33 -11.56 -23.48 8.30
N GLY A 34 -12.82 -23.02 8.27
CA GLY A 34 -13.64 -22.79 9.45
C GLY A 34 -13.47 -21.36 9.99
N THR A 35 -14.15 -21.04 11.11
CA THR A 35 -14.11 -19.72 11.74
C THR A 35 -13.64 -19.84 13.18
N PHE A 36 -12.63 -19.04 13.53
CA PHE A 36 -12.02 -19.04 14.85
C PHE A 36 -11.96 -17.60 15.41
N PRO A 37 -12.23 -17.40 16.71
CA PRO A 37 -12.17 -16.08 17.31
C PRO A 37 -10.72 -15.57 17.38
N CYS A 38 -10.53 -14.25 17.30
CA CYS A 38 -9.21 -13.65 17.51
C CYS A 38 -8.94 -13.40 19.00
N ASP A 39 -7.66 -13.27 19.37
CA ASP A 39 -7.27 -12.78 20.70
C ASP A 39 -7.90 -11.42 21.03
N ALA A 40 -8.01 -11.11 22.32
CA ALA A 40 -8.61 -9.87 22.80
C ALA A 40 -7.94 -8.63 22.16
N GLY A 41 -8.76 -7.74 21.58
CA GLY A 41 -8.28 -6.53 20.90
C GLY A 41 -7.95 -6.71 19.41
N LEU A 42 -8.14 -7.91 18.85
CA LEU A 42 -7.99 -8.18 17.43
C LEU A 42 -9.34 -8.35 16.75
N THR A 43 -9.41 -7.99 15.47
CA THR A 43 -10.57 -8.18 14.60
C THR A 43 -10.19 -9.09 13.44
N CYS A 44 -11.04 -10.07 13.13
CA CYS A 44 -10.87 -10.93 11.96
C CYS A 44 -11.25 -10.14 10.70
N PHE A 45 -10.27 -9.67 9.95
CA PHE A 45 -10.50 -8.98 8.69
C PHE A 45 -10.54 -9.98 7.55
N ARG A 46 -11.49 -9.83 6.62
CA ARG A 46 -11.61 -10.70 5.46
C ARG A 46 -10.75 -10.17 4.31
N ARG A 47 -9.90 -11.03 3.75
CA ARG A 47 -9.10 -10.70 2.57
C ARG A 47 -9.79 -11.17 1.29
N ASN A 48 -10.27 -12.40 1.32
CA ASN A 48 -11.04 -13.02 0.25
C ASN A 48 -11.83 -14.19 0.83
N ILE A 49 -12.57 -14.91 -0.03
CA ILE A 49 -13.39 -16.06 0.39
C ILE A 49 -12.60 -17.20 1.05
N TRP A 50 -11.32 -17.36 0.74
CA TRP A 50 -10.48 -18.45 1.24
C TRP A 50 -9.63 -18.06 2.46
N TYR A 51 -9.48 -16.76 2.74
CA TYR A 51 -8.53 -16.29 3.74
C TYR A 51 -8.97 -15.00 4.42
N SER A 52 -8.95 -15.02 5.75
CA SER A 52 -9.16 -13.90 6.67
C SER A 52 -8.16 -14.00 7.81
N SER A 53 -7.66 -12.87 8.33
CA SER A 53 -6.68 -12.88 9.43
C SER A 53 -7.00 -11.90 10.56
N CYS A 54 -6.54 -12.25 11.76
CA CYS A 54 -6.70 -11.42 12.95
C CYS A 54 -5.73 -10.26 12.93
N GLN A 55 -6.22 -9.02 12.95
CA GLN A 55 -5.36 -7.83 12.98
C GLN A 55 -5.89 -6.77 13.94
N THR A 56 -5.02 -5.84 14.30
CA THR A 56 -5.36 -4.67 15.14
C THR A 56 -6.13 -3.60 14.36
N SER A 57 -5.96 -3.56 13.04
CA SER A 57 -6.66 -2.66 12.14
C SER A 57 -6.69 -3.24 10.72
N CYS A 58 -7.58 -2.73 9.88
CA CYS A 58 -7.68 -3.15 8.49
C CYS A 58 -6.42 -2.74 7.71
N PRO A 59 -5.67 -3.68 7.11
CA PRO A 59 -4.55 -3.36 6.23
C PRO A 59 -5.00 -2.48 5.06
N LYS A 60 -4.12 -1.59 4.60
CA LYS A 60 -4.41 -0.66 3.51
C LYS A 60 -3.48 -0.95 2.33
N GLY A 61 -4.04 -0.91 1.13
CA GLY A 61 -3.28 -1.04 -0.13
C GLY A 61 -2.87 -2.48 -0.46
N VAL A 62 -3.48 -3.48 0.19
CA VAL A 62 -3.15 -4.90 0.01
C VAL A 62 -4.38 -5.76 -0.32
N GLY A 63 -5.49 -5.10 -0.66
CA GLY A 63 -6.68 -5.72 -1.25
C GLY A 63 -7.54 -6.49 -0.26
N TRP A 64 -7.66 -6.01 0.98
CA TRP A 64 -8.60 -6.58 1.94
C TRP A 64 -10.02 -6.08 1.69
N GLU A 65 -11.03 -6.87 2.00
CA GLU A 65 -12.43 -6.48 1.78
C GLU A 65 -12.84 -5.29 2.67
N CYS A 66 -12.15 -5.10 3.79
CA CYS A 66 -12.27 -3.92 4.64
C CYS A 66 -11.66 -2.66 4.01
N GLU A 67 -10.94 -2.77 2.89
CA GLU A 67 -10.51 -1.66 2.03
C GLU A 67 -11.61 -1.27 1.03
N THR A 68 -12.45 -2.21 0.57
CA THR A 68 -13.45 -1.96 -0.48
C THR A 68 -14.76 -1.35 0.00
N TYR A 69 -14.88 -1.01 1.29
CA TYR A 69 -15.78 0.08 1.69
C TYR A 69 -15.05 1.43 1.59
N VAL A 70 -14.52 1.74 0.42
CA VAL A 70 -14.43 3.12 -0.05
C VAL A 70 -15.74 3.34 -0.80
N PRO A 71 -16.82 3.83 -0.16
CA PRO A 71 -17.88 4.45 -0.95
C PRO A 71 -17.19 5.47 -1.88
N PRO A 72 -17.74 5.76 -3.08
CA PRO A 72 -17.31 6.97 -3.79
C PRO A 72 -17.19 8.07 -2.75
N VAL A 73 -16.12 8.86 -2.76
CA VAL A 73 -15.91 9.90 -1.74
C VAL A 73 -17.01 10.93 -1.94
N VAL A 74 -18.20 10.60 -1.45
CA VAL A 74 -19.37 11.45 -1.49
C VAL A 74 -19.04 12.45 -0.42
N PHE A 75 -18.78 13.67 -0.87
CA PHE A 75 -18.63 14.76 0.05
C PHE A 75 -20.04 15.15 0.53
N ALA A 76 -20.21 15.27 1.85
CA ALA A 76 -21.36 15.99 2.39
C ALA A 76 -21.32 17.41 1.80
N ALA A 77 -22.44 17.99 1.35
CA ALA A 77 -22.38 19.36 0.87
C ALA A 77 -21.89 20.30 1.99
N GLY A 78 -21.47 21.52 1.62
CA GLY A 78 -21.23 22.54 2.65
C GLY A 78 -22.47 22.66 3.53
N TRP A 79 -22.29 22.62 4.86
CA TRP A 79 -23.36 22.64 5.88
C TRP A 79 -24.13 21.33 6.10
N ASP A 80 -23.81 20.26 5.38
CA ASP A 80 -24.44 18.95 5.61
C ASP A 80 -23.82 18.18 6.78
N GLN A 81 -24.55 17.16 7.24
CA GLN A 81 -24.05 16.23 8.25
C GLN A 81 -22.92 15.38 7.69
N CYS A 82 -21.80 15.32 8.42
CA CYS A 82 -20.59 14.58 8.07
C CYS A 82 -20.18 13.55 9.13
N GLY A 83 -20.96 13.40 10.19
CA GLY A 83 -20.62 12.48 11.27
C GLY A 83 -21.66 12.42 12.38
N GLY A 84 -21.39 11.55 13.35
CA GLY A 84 -22.29 11.21 14.44
C GLY A 84 -22.40 9.70 14.62
N GLU A 85 -22.60 9.25 15.85
CA GLU A 85 -22.96 7.86 16.17
C GLU A 85 -24.28 7.50 15.46
N GLY A 86 -24.28 6.39 14.73
CA GLY A 86 -25.40 5.97 13.86
C GLY A 86 -25.45 6.66 12.48
N TRP A 87 -24.51 7.53 12.12
CA TRP A 87 -24.44 8.13 10.79
C TRP A 87 -23.77 7.20 9.76
N TYR A 88 -24.53 6.87 8.70
CA TYR A 88 -24.09 6.02 7.58
C TYR A 88 -23.84 6.79 6.28
N GLY A 89 -24.02 8.12 6.30
CA GLY A 89 -23.81 8.96 5.12
C GLY A 89 -22.37 9.43 4.92
N PRO A 90 -22.16 10.40 4.01
CA PRO A 90 -20.86 11.03 3.74
C PRO A 90 -20.11 11.44 5.01
N ARG A 91 -18.80 11.16 5.08
CA ARG A 91 -17.94 11.55 6.22
C ARG A 91 -16.86 12.57 5.88
N ALA A 92 -16.72 12.92 4.60
CA ALA A 92 -15.79 13.92 4.11
C ALA A 92 -16.52 15.20 3.70
N CYS A 93 -15.87 16.35 3.86
CA CYS A 93 -16.38 17.65 3.45
C CYS A 93 -15.64 18.15 2.20
N PRO A 94 -16.28 18.96 1.33
CA PRO A 94 -15.66 19.51 0.13
C PRO A 94 -14.49 20.43 0.52
N ALA A 95 -13.62 20.73 -0.44
CA ALA A 95 -12.50 21.64 -0.23
C ALA A 95 -12.97 22.98 0.36
N GLY A 96 -12.27 23.45 1.39
CA GLY A 96 -12.63 24.67 2.14
C GLY A 96 -13.61 24.43 3.32
N TYR A 97 -14.07 23.20 3.54
CA TYR A 97 -14.91 22.81 4.68
C TYR A 97 -14.24 21.73 5.55
N ALA A 98 -14.52 21.76 6.85
CA ALA A 98 -14.11 20.76 7.83
C ALA A 98 -15.33 20.19 8.57
N CYS A 99 -15.23 18.93 8.99
CA CYS A 99 -16.29 18.26 9.74
C CYS A 99 -16.15 18.57 11.23
N TYR A 100 -17.01 19.43 11.76
CA TYR A 100 -17.00 19.79 13.18
C TYR A 100 -18.05 19.02 13.97
N ALA A 101 -17.65 18.40 15.08
CA ALA A 101 -18.57 17.68 15.95
C ALA A 101 -19.37 18.66 16.82
N ARG A 102 -20.70 18.56 16.82
CA ARG A 102 -21.56 19.29 17.77
C ARG A 102 -21.86 18.44 19.00
N SER A 103 -22.03 17.14 18.79
CA SER A 103 -22.34 16.15 19.82
C SER A 103 -21.86 14.78 19.37
N ILE A 104 -22.00 13.77 20.23
CA ILE A 104 -21.66 12.38 19.88
C ILE A 104 -22.51 11.83 18.71
N TYR A 105 -23.72 12.37 18.51
CA TYR A 105 -24.66 11.92 17.47
C TYR A 105 -24.65 12.80 16.22
N TYR A 106 -23.93 13.93 16.21
CA TYR A 106 -24.02 14.90 15.11
C TYR A 106 -22.73 15.69 14.89
N SER A 107 -22.24 15.64 13.64
CA SER A 107 -21.16 16.48 13.12
C SER A 107 -21.56 17.11 11.79
N GLN A 108 -21.13 18.34 11.52
CA GLN A 108 -21.51 19.11 10.33
C GLN A 108 -20.29 19.64 9.57
N CYS A 109 -20.36 19.63 8.25
CA CYS A 109 -19.38 20.33 7.39
C CYS A 109 -19.57 21.83 7.52
N ARG A 110 -18.58 22.56 8.01
CA ARG A 110 -18.60 24.03 8.02
C ARG A 110 -17.29 24.56 7.42
N PRO A 111 -17.25 25.83 6.96
CA PRO A 111 -16.00 26.41 6.49
C PRO A 111 -14.89 26.25 7.53
N VAL A 112 -13.65 25.98 7.08
CA VAL A 112 -12.50 25.69 7.96
C VAL A 112 -12.22 26.79 9.01
N ASN A 113 -12.74 28.00 8.79
CA ASN A 113 -12.60 29.16 9.68
C ASN A 113 -13.88 29.50 10.47
N ASP A 114 -14.94 28.69 10.37
CA ASP A 114 -16.25 28.93 10.98
C ASP A 114 -16.64 27.78 11.93
N CYS A 115 -15.83 27.62 12.98
CA CYS A 115 -16.16 26.77 14.11
C CYS A 115 -17.01 27.55 15.13
N PRO A 116 -18.24 27.10 15.45
CA PRO A 116 -19.04 27.72 16.50
C PRO A 116 -18.52 27.37 17.90
N ALA A 117 -18.67 28.31 18.84
CA ALA A 117 -18.36 28.06 20.24
C ALA A 117 -19.15 26.85 20.78
N GLY A 118 -18.46 25.95 21.49
CA GLY A 118 -19.04 24.72 22.04
C GLY A 118 -19.06 23.51 21.09
N TRP A 119 -18.50 23.62 19.89
CA TRP A 119 -18.28 22.48 18.99
C TRP A 119 -16.86 21.93 19.13
N GLY A 120 -16.70 20.63 18.88
CA GLY A 120 -15.44 19.90 18.87
C GLY A 120 -14.61 20.25 17.64
N CYS A 121 -13.93 21.39 17.69
CA CYS A 121 -13.04 21.88 16.62
C CYS A 121 -11.56 21.86 17.02
N ALA A 122 -11.27 21.54 18.28
CA ALA A 122 -9.90 21.22 18.68
C ALA A 122 -9.55 19.86 18.09
N ALA A 123 -8.49 19.82 17.28
CA ALA A 123 -7.88 18.59 16.81
C ALA A 123 -7.59 17.68 18.01
N LEU A 124 -8.45 16.68 18.23
CA LEU A 124 -8.09 15.57 19.10
C LEU A 124 -6.95 14.82 18.42
N PHE A 125 -5.88 14.63 19.21
CA PHE A 125 -4.56 14.08 18.87
C PHE A 125 -3.51 15.05 18.32
N VAL A 126 -3.19 16.08 19.11
CA VAL A 126 -1.77 16.39 19.33
C VAL A 126 -1.32 15.52 20.51
N PRO A 127 -0.40 14.56 20.36
CA PRO A 127 0.24 13.95 21.52
C PRO A 127 0.96 15.07 22.26
N SER A 128 0.52 15.34 23.48
CA SER A 128 1.13 16.30 24.40
C SER A 128 2.62 15.98 24.52
N THR A 129 3.44 16.77 23.84
CA THR A 129 4.89 16.74 24.04
C THR A 129 5.12 17.20 25.48
N PRO A 130 5.80 16.43 26.35
CA PRO A 130 6.10 16.90 27.68
C PRO A 130 6.96 18.15 27.56
N THR A 131 6.45 19.26 28.10
CA THR A 131 7.19 20.49 28.30
C THR A 131 8.52 20.19 29.01
N PRO A 132 9.67 20.65 28.51
CA PRO A 132 10.91 20.54 29.25
C PRO A 132 10.77 21.35 30.54
N VAL A 133 10.76 20.67 31.68
CA VAL A 133 10.95 21.30 32.98
C VAL A 133 12.35 21.89 33.01
N VAL A 134 12.40 23.23 32.95
CA VAL A 134 13.62 24.00 33.13
C VAL A 134 13.96 23.97 34.62
N SER A 135 14.89 23.09 34.99
CA SER A 135 15.54 23.13 36.30
C SER A 135 16.58 24.24 36.31
N VAL A 136 16.26 25.34 36.99
CA VAL A 136 17.20 26.43 37.27
C VAL A 136 18.15 25.97 38.38
N VAL A 137 19.41 25.72 38.03
CA VAL A 137 20.51 25.62 39.01
C VAL A 137 21.13 27.01 39.16
N PRO A 138 21.22 27.57 40.38
CA PRO A 138 21.97 28.80 40.59
C PRO A 138 23.46 28.47 40.61
N VAL A 139 24.17 28.80 39.53
CA VAL A 139 25.64 28.79 39.52
C VAL A 139 26.16 30.20 39.77
N THR A 140 26.72 30.36 40.97
CA THR A 140 27.50 31.51 41.39
C THR A 140 28.87 31.50 40.71
N GLY A 141 29.19 32.63 40.07
CA GLY A 141 30.51 33.24 40.03
C GLY A 141 31.63 32.52 39.29
N THR A 142 32.00 33.03 38.12
CA THR A 142 33.33 33.64 37.84
C THR A 142 33.40 34.14 36.39
N PRO A 143 33.95 35.34 36.12
CA PRO A 143 34.14 35.81 34.76
C PRO A 143 35.43 35.23 34.19
N VAL A 144 35.33 34.41 33.14
CA VAL A 144 36.48 34.03 32.31
C VAL A 144 36.25 34.50 30.88
N VAL A 145 37.27 35.21 30.40
CA VAL A 145 37.45 35.96 29.17
C VAL A 145 37.11 35.15 27.91
N PRO A 146 36.49 35.75 26.87
CA PRO A 146 36.18 35.04 25.63
C PRO A 146 37.44 34.92 24.76
N VAL A 147 37.82 33.69 24.42
CA VAL A 147 38.74 33.43 23.31
C VAL A 147 37.92 32.91 22.14
N VAL A 148 37.87 33.72 21.08
CA VAL A 148 37.21 33.41 19.82
C VAL A 148 38.09 32.40 19.07
N SER A 149 37.55 31.20 18.84
CA SER A 149 38.10 30.23 17.90
C SER A 149 37.04 29.91 16.85
N VAL A 150 37.25 30.42 15.63
CA VAL A 150 36.44 30.10 14.44
C VAL A 150 36.87 28.73 13.91
N THR A 151 36.03 27.72 14.13
CA THR A 151 36.17 26.41 13.50
C THR A 151 35.31 26.38 12.24
N ALA A 152 35.92 26.03 11.12
CA ALA A 152 35.31 25.98 9.81
C ALA A 152 34.06 25.09 9.78
N THR A 153 33.00 25.59 9.14
CA THR A 153 31.75 24.88 8.88
C THR A 153 31.99 23.63 8.03
N PRO A 154 31.52 22.44 8.41
CA PRO A 154 31.49 21.29 7.53
C PRO A 154 30.48 21.55 6.40
N VAL A 155 30.98 21.64 5.17
CA VAL A 155 30.15 21.66 3.96
C VAL A 155 29.48 20.28 3.86
N VAL A 156 28.18 20.24 4.11
CA VAL A 156 27.34 19.05 3.94
C VAL A 156 27.27 18.75 2.44
N PRO A 157 27.55 17.52 1.98
CA PRO A 157 27.36 17.18 0.58
C PRO A 157 25.87 17.27 0.25
N VAL A 158 25.52 18.19 -0.64
CA VAL A 158 24.20 18.23 -1.27
C VAL A 158 24.06 16.96 -2.10
N VAL A 159 23.29 16.01 -1.61
CA VAL A 159 22.88 14.82 -2.36
C VAL A 159 21.93 15.31 -3.46
N THR A 160 22.47 15.50 -4.66
CA THR A 160 21.68 15.66 -5.87
C THR A 160 20.93 14.35 -6.11
N VAL A 161 19.62 14.34 -5.85
CA VAL A 161 18.72 13.26 -6.23
C VAL A 161 18.62 13.27 -7.75
N THR A 162 19.46 12.45 -8.38
CA THR A 162 19.40 12.18 -9.81
C THR A 162 18.06 11.49 -10.08
N THR A 163 17.16 12.17 -10.79
CA THR A 163 15.87 11.65 -11.26
C THR A 163 16.09 10.64 -12.39
N GLY A 164 16.71 9.51 -12.06
CA GLY A 164 16.77 8.34 -12.93
C GLY A 164 15.51 7.49 -12.79
N PRO A 165 15.17 6.67 -13.81
CA PRO A 165 14.09 5.71 -13.69
C PRO A 165 14.40 4.69 -12.57
N VAL A 166 13.39 4.31 -11.80
CA VAL A 166 13.56 3.37 -10.68
C VAL A 166 13.97 2.01 -11.24
N VAL A 167 15.22 1.60 -11.00
CA VAL A 167 15.73 0.30 -11.46
C VAL A 167 15.38 -0.78 -10.43
N LEU A 168 14.53 -1.72 -10.83
CA LEU A 168 14.14 -2.86 -10.01
C LEU A 168 15.17 -3.99 -10.10
N PRO A 169 15.54 -4.65 -8.99
CA PRO A 169 16.42 -5.80 -9.04
C PRO A 169 15.73 -6.99 -9.71
N ALA A 170 16.54 -7.98 -10.15
CA ALA A 170 16.00 -9.24 -10.63
C ALA A 170 15.08 -9.87 -9.57
N TYR A 171 14.00 -10.49 -10.04
CA TYR A 171 12.94 -11.11 -9.25
C TYR A 171 12.05 -10.14 -8.45
N ALA A 172 12.22 -8.83 -8.63
CA ALA A 172 11.32 -7.86 -8.03
C ALA A 172 10.02 -7.72 -8.82
N GLN A 173 8.94 -7.42 -8.09
CA GLN A 173 7.63 -7.16 -8.67
C GLN A 173 7.64 -5.82 -9.43
N CYS A 174 7.26 -5.84 -10.71
CA CYS A 174 7.37 -4.69 -11.61
C CYS A 174 6.03 -4.04 -11.98
N ASN A 175 4.89 -4.62 -11.59
CA ASN A 175 3.57 -4.08 -11.93
C ASN A 175 3.01 -3.02 -10.97
N HIS A 176 3.68 -2.73 -9.84
CA HIS A 176 3.22 -1.74 -8.85
C HIS A 176 3.98 -0.41 -8.89
N VAL A 177 5.04 -0.32 -9.69
CA VAL A 177 5.92 0.85 -9.70
C VAL A 177 5.85 1.50 -11.07
N ALA A 178 5.13 2.62 -11.15
CA ALA A 178 4.99 3.39 -12.39
C ALA A 178 6.37 3.90 -12.85
N GLY A 179 6.76 3.54 -14.08
CA GLY A 179 8.04 3.96 -14.67
C GLY A 179 9.27 3.19 -14.15
N ALA A 180 9.08 2.07 -13.44
CA ALA A 180 10.19 1.24 -13.05
C ALA A 180 10.66 0.35 -14.20
N VAL A 181 11.98 0.27 -14.37
CA VAL A 181 12.65 -0.56 -15.36
C VAL A 181 13.41 -1.67 -14.65
N CYS A 182 13.35 -2.88 -15.20
CA CYS A 182 14.11 -3.99 -14.64
C CYS A 182 15.62 -3.79 -14.88
N ALA A 183 16.45 -4.27 -13.95
CA ALA A 183 17.90 -4.24 -14.09
C ALA A 183 18.36 -4.87 -15.41
N ALA A 184 19.51 -4.43 -15.91
CA ALA A 184 20.07 -4.88 -17.18
C ALA A 184 20.10 -6.41 -17.29
N GLY A 185 19.62 -6.94 -18.42
CA GLY A 185 19.49 -8.37 -18.66
C GLY A 185 18.22 -9.02 -18.10
N THR A 186 17.32 -8.24 -17.50
CA THR A 186 15.99 -8.71 -17.07
C THR A 186 14.88 -7.86 -17.67
N ALA A 187 13.72 -8.47 -17.90
CA ALA A 187 12.51 -7.83 -18.39
C ALA A 187 11.33 -8.15 -17.46
N CYS A 188 10.33 -7.27 -17.43
CA CYS A 188 9.14 -7.46 -16.62
C CYS A 188 8.22 -8.48 -17.31
N PHE A 189 8.10 -9.68 -16.73
CA PHE A 189 7.28 -10.75 -17.28
C PHE A 189 5.99 -10.92 -16.48
N ARG A 190 4.85 -10.94 -17.17
CA ARG A 190 3.54 -11.17 -16.55
C ARG A 190 3.38 -12.65 -16.20
N SER A 191 3.15 -12.93 -14.92
CA SER A 191 2.71 -14.27 -14.49
C SER A 191 1.19 -14.40 -14.60
N ASN A 192 0.47 -13.38 -14.12
CA ASN A 192 -0.98 -13.27 -14.18
C ASN A 192 -1.41 -11.79 -14.17
N VAL A 193 -2.71 -11.52 -14.18
CA VAL A 193 -3.28 -10.16 -14.23
C VAL A 193 -2.87 -9.24 -13.07
N LEU A 194 -2.44 -9.79 -11.93
CA LEU A 194 -2.08 -9.04 -10.72
C LEU A 194 -0.59 -9.15 -10.36
N TYR A 195 0.19 -9.95 -11.09
CA TYR A 195 1.58 -10.22 -10.74
C TYR A 195 2.47 -10.23 -11.99
N SER A 196 3.43 -9.31 -12.01
CA SER A 196 4.53 -9.29 -12.98
C SER A 196 5.86 -9.12 -12.25
N GLU A 197 6.91 -9.77 -12.75
CA GLU A 197 8.20 -9.85 -12.07
C GLU A 197 9.36 -9.67 -13.07
N CYS A 198 10.42 -8.97 -12.65
CA CYS A 198 11.63 -8.82 -13.44
C CYS A 198 12.39 -10.14 -13.52
N ARG A 199 12.47 -10.77 -14.69
CA ARG A 199 13.21 -12.03 -14.87
C ARG A 199 14.08 -11.99 -16.14
N PRO A 200 15.11 -12.85 -16.25
CA PRO A 200 15.89 -12.97 -17.49
C PRO A 200 15.11 -13.64 -18.63
N ALA A 201 14.12 -14.47 -18.29
CA ALA A 201 13.23 -15.13 -19.24
C ALA A 201 11.85 -15.37 -18.63
N CYS A 202 10.83 -15.47 -19.49
CA CYS A 202 9.47 -15.83 -19.11
C CYS A 202 9.41 -17.32 -18.69
N PRO A 203 8.95 -17.65 -17.46
CA PRO A 203 8.72 -19.03 -17.04
C PRO A 203 7.65 -19.73 -17.89
N PRO A 204 7.74 -21.06 -18.12
CA PRO A 204 6.84 -21.79 -18.99
C PRO A 204 5.38 -21.90 -18.49
N THR A 205 5.13 -21.59 -17.22
CA THR A 205 3.78 -21.64 -16.61
C THR A 205 3.12 -20.27 -16.52
N TRP A 206 3.76 -19.22 -17.01
CA TRP A 206 3.30 -17.84 -16.85
C TRP A 206 2.47 -17.37 -18.04
N ALA A 207 1.56 -16.43 -17.77
CA ALA A 207 0.74 -15.81 -18.80
C ALA A 207 1.57 -15.20 -19.93
N CYS A 208 2.80 -14.71 -19.67
CA CYS A 208 3.73 -14.24 -20.69
C CYS A 208 4.11 -15.28 -21.77
N GLN A 209 3.79 -16.57 -21.58
CA GLN A 209 3.93 -17.59 -22.62
C GLN A 209 2.81 -17.49 -23.67
N THR A 210 1.59 -17.14 -23.26
CA THR A 210 0.42 -17.01 -24.12
C THR A 210 0.13 -15.56 -24.49
N ASP A 211 0.60 -14.61 -23.70
CA ASP A 211 0.41 -13.19 -23.94
C ASP A 211 1.36 -12.74 -25.04
N VAL A 212 0.78 -12.58 -26.23
CA VAL A 212 1.48 -12.17 -27.43
C VAL A 212 0.95 -10.84 -27.93
N ALA A 213 1.87 -9.95 -28.32
CA ALA A 213 1.57 -8.71 -29.00
C ALA A 213 0.95 -9.03 -30.38
N GLN A 214 -0.21 -8.43 -30.63
CA GLN A 214 -0.97 -8.61 -31.87
C GLN A 214 -0.39 -7.76 -33.01
N LEU A 215 -0.95 -7.92 -34.21
CA LEU A 215 -0.52 -7.16 -35.39
C LEU A 215 -0.54 -5.65 -35.13
N ASN A 216 0.58 -4.98 -35.41
CA ASN A 216 0.87 -3.56 -35.15
C ASN A 216 1.02 -3.13 -33.68
N GLU A 217 0.93 -4.05 -32.71
CA GLU A 217 1.23 -3.70 -31.32
C GLU A 217 2.73 -3.51 -31.09
N GLN A 218 3.07 -2.67 -30.11
CA GLN A 218 4.45 -2.46 -29.70
C GLN A 218 4.99 -3.72 -29.03
N CYS A 219 6.17 -4.16 -29.46
CA CYS A 219 6.84 -5.36 -28.96
C CYS A 219 8.26 -5.13 -28.44
N GLY A 220 8.70 -3.88 -28.39
CA GLY A 220 10.03 -3.54 -27.92
C GLY A 220 10.33 -2.05 -27.99
N GLY A 221 11.55 -1.73 -27.55
CA GLY A 221 12.06 -0.38 -27.35
C GLY A 221 12.77 -0.26 -26.01
N GLU A 222 13.80 0.58 -25.92
CA GLU A 222 14.44 0.91 -24.65
C GLU A 222 13.40 1.47 -23.66
N GLY A 223 13.35 0.90 -22.46
CA GLY A 223 12.35 1.24 -21.45
C GLY A 223 10.93 0.75 -21.74
N PHE A 224 10.69 0.00 -22.83
CA PHE A 224 9.38 -0.60 -23.10
C PHE A 224 9.08 -1.72 -22.09
N VAL A 225 7.96 -1.59 -21.40
CA VAL A 225 7.44 -2.57 -20.46
C VAL A 225 6.10 -3.07 -21.00
N GLY A 226 6.09 -4.27 -21.57
CA GLY A 226 4.92 -4.83 -22.24
C GLY A 226 5.20 -6.18 -22.89
N LEU A 227 4.34 -6.60 -23.82
CA LEU A 227 4.43 -7.88 -24.51
C LEU A 227 5.57 -7.84 -25.54
N THR A 228 6.65 -8.58 -25.29
CA THR A 228 7.83 -8.59 -26.19
C THR A 228 7.81 -9.70 -27.24
N ARG A 229 6.83 -10.62 -27.14
CA ARG A 229 6.65 -11.73 -28.08
C ARG A 229 5.46 -11.42 -28.99
N CYS A 230 5.64 -11.54 -30.30
CA CYS A 230 4.55 -11.38 -31.25
C CYS A 230 3.72 -12.66 -31.41
N ALA A 231 2.46 -12.50 -31.82
CA ALA A 231 1.58 -13.62 -32.12
C ALA A 231 2.13 -14.47 -33.28
N GLU A 232 1.62 -15.68 -33.44
CA GLU A 232 2.07 -16.60 -34.48
C GLU A 232 1.96 -15.96 -35.87
N GLY A 233 3.00 -16.13 -36.69
CA GLY A 233 3.09 -15.50 -38.02
C GLY A 233 3.53 -14.03 -38.03
N LEU A 234 3.84 -13.43 -36.87
CA LEU A 234 4.34 -12.06 -36.75
C LEU A 234 5.78 -12.05 -36.24
N ARG A 235 6.55 -11.05 -36.68
CA ARG A 235 7.91 -10.76 -36.19
C ARG A 235 7.95 -9.36 -35.58
N CYS A 236 8.72 -9.21 -34.50
CA CYS A 236 8.99 -7.91 -33.91
C CYS A 236 10.02 -7.18 -34.78
N TYR A 237 9.61 -6.13 -35.49
CA TYR A 237 10.49 -5.28 -36.28
C TYR A 237 10.91 -4.07 -35.44
N VAL A 238 12.16 -3.68 -35.53
CA VAL A 238 12.71 -2.52 -34.80
C VAL A 238 12.56 -1.29 -35.70
N ALA A 239 11.93 -0.23 -35.21
CA ALA A 239 11.86 1.05 -35.91
C ALA A 239 13.01 1.96 -35.50
N THR A 240 13.18 2.05 -34.18
CA THR A 240 14.13 2.93 -33.50
C THR A 240 14.56 2.23 -32.22
N VAL A 241 15.56 2.78 -31.53
CA VAL A 241 16.02 2.22 -30.25
C VAL A 241 14.90 2.21 -29.19
N TRP A 242 13.90 3.08 -29.31
CA TRP A 242 12.80 3.25 -28.35
C TRP A 242 11.49 2.55 -28.77
N TYR A 243 11.41 2.03 -29.99
CA TYR A 243 10.15 1.52 -30.53
C TYR A 243 10.34 0.39 -31.54
N SER A 244 9.66 -0.72 -31.27
CA SER A 244 9.54 -1.89 -32.13
C SER A 244 8.09 -2.36 -32.19
N LYS A 245 7.63 -2.88 -33.32
CA LYS A 245 6.25 -3.36 -33.48
C LYS A 245 6.15 -4.73 -34.15
N CYS A 246 5.08 -5.47 -33.84
CA CYS A 246 4.77 -6.74 -34.49
C CYS A 246 4.18 -6.50 -35.88
N ALA A 247 4.78 -7.11 -36.90
CA ALA A 247 4.25 -7.06 -38.25
C ALA A 247 4.48 -8.39 -38.99
N VAL A 248 3.72 -8.60 -40.08
CA VAL A 248 3.89 -9.74 -41.00
C VAL A 248 5.12 -9.60 -41.88
N SER A 249 5.56 -8.37 -42.13
CA SER A 249 6.71 -8.02 -42.96
C SER A 249 7.31 -6.70 -42.49
N CYS A 250 8.55 -6.41 -42.92
CA CYS A 250 9.22 -5.16 -42.57
C CYS A 250 8.35 -3.96 -43.00
N PRO A 251 7.95 -3.07 -42.06
CA PRO A 251 7.17 -1.89 -42.39
C PRO A 251 7.93 -0.96 -43.34
N ALA A 252 7.20 -0.32 -44.27
CA ALA A 252 7.79 0.62 -45.21
C ALA A 252 8.51 1.77 -44.47
N GLY A 253 9.76 2.01 -44.84
CA GLY A 253 10.61 3.05 -44.24
C GLY A 253 11.38 2.64 -42.99
N TRP A 254 11.36 1.35 -42.60
CA TRP A 254 12.16 0.83 -41.48
C TRP A 254 13.39 0.09 -42.00
N GLN A 255 14.48 0.12 -41.23
CA GLN A 255 15.66 -0.71 -41.50
C GLN A 255 15.55 -2.01 -40.72
N CYS A 256 15.01 -3.02 -41.40
CA CYS A 256 14.96 -4.41 -40.98
C CYS A 256 15.97 -5.23 -41.80
#